data_AF-W7L447-F1
#
_entry.id   AF-W7L447-F1
#
_cell.length_a   1.000
_cell.length_b   1.000
_cell.length_c   1.000
_cell.angle_alpha   90.00
_cell.angle_beta   90.00
_cell.angle_gamma   90.00
#
_symmetry.space_group_name_H-M   'P 1'
#
loop_
_entity.id
_entity.type
_entity.pdbx_description
1 polymer ?
#
loop_
_entity_poly.entity_id
_entity_poly.type
_entity_poly.pdbx_seq_one_letter_code
_entity_poly.pdbx_strand_id
1 'polypeptide(L)'
;MGEEYGEENPFLFFTDFSDPEVVKNLREGRKREFGEHYYDPQDYSTFQRSKLSWKVNKDILEFYKGLIAIKKKMVDHSREIEVETKDSTVLVKRRDLLVIASFTDSEVEGTWKLLIASSKFPERLTGKVKVPRGAGIYTR
;
A
#
# COMPACT_ATOMS: atom_id res chain seq x y z
N MET A 1 8.89 -4.24 5.48
CA MET A 1 9.28 -3.63 6.78
C MET A 1 9.42 -2.15 6.51
N GLY A 2 8.69 -1.29 7.22
CA GLY A 2 8.77 0.15 7.06
C GLY A 2 7.61 0.81 6.31
N GLU A 3 6.88 0.03 5.50
CA GLU A 3 5.67 0.49 4.81
C GLU A 3 4.63 1.05 5.80
N GLU A 4 4.49 0.42 6.96
CA GLU A 4 3.51 0.78 7.99
C GLU A 4 3.75 2.16 8.62
N TYR A 5 4.93 2.77 8.44
CA TYR A 5 5.22 4.12 8.92
C TYR A 5 5.69 5.07 7.80
N GLY A 6 5.57 4.65 6.53
CA GLY A 6 5.96 5.46 5.38
C GLY A 6 7.47 5.54 5.15
N GLU A 7 8.21 4.44 5.30
CA GLU A 7 9.61 4.37 4.91
C GLU A 7 9.81 4.69 3.43
N GLU A 8 10.73 5.61 3.13
CA GLU A 8 11.05 6.03 1.76
C GLU A 8 12.41 5.49 1.28
N ASN A 9 13.24 4.96 2.19
CA ASN A 9 14.50 4.33 1.78
C ASN A 9 14.23 3.14 0.86
N PRO A 10 14.96 3.00 -0.26
CA PRO A 10 14.77 1.89 -1.18
C PRO A 10 15.26 0.59 -0.55
N PHE A 11 14.64 -0.55 -0.86
CA PHE A 11 15.22 -1.86 -0.53
C PHE A 11 15.96 -2.41 -1.76
N LEU A 12 17.27 -2.20 -1.82
CA LEU A 12 18.12 -2.61 -2.94
C LEU A 12 18.60 -4.05 -2.77
N PHE A 13 18.94 -4.70 -3.88
CA PHE A 13 19.60 -6.00 -3.85
C PHE A 13 21.09 -5.82 -3.52
N PHE A 14 21.56 -6.33 -2.38
CA PHE A 14 22.97 -6.27 -1.98
C PHE A 14 23.53 -7.65 -1.65
N THR A 15 24.84 -7.82 -1.81
CA THR A 15 25.59 -9.05 -1.55
C THR A 15 26.92 -8.71 -0.88
N ASP A 16 27.57 -9.71 -0.29
CA ASP A 16 28.92 -9.58 0.30
C ASP A 16 29.76 -10.83 -0.05
N PHE A 17 29.78 -11.18 -1.33
CA PHE A 17 30.58 -12.29 -1.86
C PHE A 17 32.07 -11.94 -1.85
N SER A 18 32.88 -12.88 -1.40
CA SER A 18 34.35 -12.77 -1.41
C SER A 18 35.01 -13.30 -2.68
N ASP A 19 34.34 -14.20 -3.41
CA ASP A 19 34.84 -14.79 -4.66
C ASP A 19 34.81 -13.74 -5.80
N PRO A 20 35.97 -13.32 -6.35
CA PRO A 20 36.02 -12.30 -7.40
C PRO A 20 35.29 -12.68 -8.69
N GLU A 21 35.23 -13.97 -9.04
CA GLU A 21 34.55 -14.42 -10.26
C GLU A 21 33.03 -14.28 -10.12
N VAL A 22 32.49 -14.63 -8.95
CA VAL A 22 31.08 -14.43 -8.61
C VAL A 22 30.73 -12.94 -8.63
N VAL A 23 31.58 -12.09 -8.05
CA VAL A 23 31.38 -10.63 -8.02
C VAL A 23 31.34 -10.04 -9.43
N LYS A 24 32.28 -10.43 -10.29
CA LYS A 24 32.34 -9.96 -11.66
C LYS A 24 31.08 -10.37 -12.44
N ASN A 25 30.73 -11.65 -12.39
CA ASN A 25 29.58 -12.19 -13.10
C ASN A 25 28.27 -11.54 -12.63
N LEU A 26 28.15 -11.28 -11.32
CA LEU A 26 27.00 -10.59 -10.74
C LEU A 26 26.87 -9.15 -11.26
N ARG A 27 27.96 -8.37 -11.20
CA ARG A 27 27.98 -6.98 -11.67
C ARG A 27 27.65 -6.89 -13.16
N GLU A 28 28.25 -7.72 -13.99
CA GLU A 28 27.98 -7.75 -15.44
C GLU A 28 26.54 -8.17 -15.75
N GLY A 29 26.02 -9.21 -15.08
CA GLY A 29 24.64 -9.65 -15.21
C GLY A 29 23.64 -8.56 -14.84
N ARG A 30 23.78 -7.97 -13.65
CA ARG A 30 22.91 -6.89 -13.17
C ARG A 30 23.02 -5.63 -14.02
N LYS A 31 24.22 -5.27 -14.49
CA LYS A 31 24.39 -4.10 -15.35
C LYS A 31 23.69 -4.28 -16.70
N ARG A 32 23.67 -5.51 -17.26
CA ARG A 32 22.89 -5.83 -18.46
C ARG A 32 21.39 -5.79 -18.22
N GLU A 33 20.92 -6.27 -17.07
CA GLU A 33 19.49 -6.29 -16.73
C GLU A 33 18.92 -4.88 -16.46
N PHE A 34 19.67 -4.03 -15.75
CA PHE A 34 19.12 -2.77 -15.20
C PHE A 34 19.59 -1.49 -15.90
N GLY A 35 20.62 -1.55 -16.76
CA GLY A 35 21.05 -0.41 -17.57
C GLY A 35 21.26 0.87 -16.74
N GLU A 36 20.50 1.92 -17.04
CA GLU A 36 20.55 3.22 -16.36
C GLU A 36 20.10 3.19 -14.89
N HIS A 37 19.33 2.17 -14.49
CA HIS A 37 18.91 1.95 -13.11
C HIS A 37 19.88 1.09 -12.30
N TYR A 38 21.05 0.77 -12.87
CA TYR A 38 22.05 -0.05 -12.21
C TYR A 38 22.64 0.61 -10.96
N TYR A 39 22.78 -0.19 -9.91
CA TYR A 39 23.58 0.08 -8.72
C TYR A 39 24.44 -1.16 -8.44
N ASP A 40 25.60 -0.99 -7.82
CA ASP A 40 26.49 -2.12 -7.51
C ASP A 40 26.01 -2.88 -6.26
N PRO A 41 25.61 -4.17 -6.37
CA PRO A 41 25.15 -4.96 -5.22
C PRO A 41 26.24 -5.22 -4.18
N GLN A 42 27.51 -5.23 -4.58
CA GLN A 42 28.67 -5.47 -3.71
C GLN A 42 29.17 -4.20 -3.00
N ASP A 43 28.68 -3.02 -3.42
CA ASP A 43 29.08 -1.77 -2.78
C ASP A 43 28.36 -1.62 -1.43
N TYR A 44 29.13 -1.38 -0.38
CA TYR A 44 28.60 -1.22 0.98
C TYR A 44 27.53 -0.12 1.09
N SER A 45 27.59 0.93 0.25
CA SER A 45 26.58 1.98 0.19
C SER A 45 25.20 1.46 -0.27
N THR A 46 25.14 0.39 -1.06
CA THR A 46 23.88 -0.25 -1.46
C THR A 46 23.18 -0.89 -0.25
N PHE A 47 23.94 -1.55 0.62
CA PHE A 47 23.43 -2.01 1.91
C PHE A 47 23.03 -0.85 2.82
N GLN A 48 23.86 0.20 2.95
CA GLN A 48 23.53 1.34 3.81
C GLN A 48 22.25 2.06 3.38
N ARG A 49 22.05 2.29 2.08
CA ARG A 49 20.84 2.93 1.54
C ARG A 49 19.57 2.11 1.78
N SER A 50 19.73 0.79 2.01
CA SER A 50 18.62 -0.13 2.26
C SER A 50 18.24 -0.28 3.74
N LYS A 51 18.99 0.37 4.64
CA LYS A 51 18.63 0.39 6.06
C LYS A 51 17.41 1.27 6.28
N LEU A 52 16.52 0.83 7.16
CA LEU A 52 15.37 1.62 7.59
C LEU A 52 15.83 2.93 8.24
N SER A 53 15.24 4.05 7.83
CA SER A 53 15.48 5.36 8.43
C SER A 53 14.80 5.51 9.78
N TRP A 54 13.74 4.73 10.02
CA TRP A 54 12.86 4.84 11.19
C TRP A 54 12.23 6.24 11.36
N LYS A 55 12.17 7.03 10.28
CA LYS A 55 11.46 8.31 10.27
C LYS A 55 9.96 8.05 10.19
N VAL A 56 9.32 7.99 11.34
CA VAL A 56 7.90 7.62 11.45
C VAL A 56 6.99 8.73 10.91
N ASN A 57 6.24 8.44 9.85
CA ASN A 57 5.04 9.17 9.50
C ASN A 57 3.87 8.69 10.37
N LYS A 58 3.43 9.53 11.31
CA LYS A 58 2.37 9.20 12.28
C LYS A 58 1.02 8.94 11.60
N ASP A 59 0.69 9.67 10.53
CA ASP A 59 -0.60 9.53 9.86
C ASP A 59 -0.70 8.17 9.16
N ILE A 60 0.37 7.74 8.50
CA ILE A 60 0.46 6.40 7.88
C ILE A 60 0.40 5.32 8.97
N LEU A 61 1.15 5.49 10.06
CA LEU A 61 1.18 4.51 11.15
C LEU A 61 -0.18 4.32 11.81
N GLU A 62 -0.88 5.40 12.12
CA GLU A 62 -2.22 5.31 12.70
C GLU A 62 -3.24 4.74 11.71
N PHE A 63 -3.11 5.06 10.41
CA PHE A 63 -3.93 4.45 9.37
C PHE A 63 -3.74 2.93 9.30
N TYR A 64 -2.48 2.46 9.27
CA TYR A 64 -2.16 1.02 9.29
C TYR A 64 -2.68 0.31 10.54
N LYS A 65 -2.49 0.90 11.72
CA LYS A 65 -3.06 0.37 12.98
C LYS A 65 -4.57 0.25 12.91
N GLY A 66 -5.25 1.27 12.38
CA GLY A 66 -6.70 1.26 12.16
C GLY A 66 -7.15 0.14 11.23
N LEU A 67 -6.48 -0.04 10.08
CA LEU A 67 -6.75 -1.13 9.14
C LEU A 67 -6.58 -2.51 9.77
N ILE A 68 -5.49 -2.73 10.51
CA ILE A 68 -5.21 -3.99 11.21
C ILE A 68 -6.30 -4.26 12.27
N ALA A 69 -6.71 -3.23 13.00
CA ALA A 69 -7.76 -3.35 14.01
C ALA A 69 -9.12 -3.71 13.40
N ILE A 70 -9.49 -3.09 12.27
CA ILE A 70 -10.72 -3.43 11.52
C ILE A 70 -10.63 -4.85 10.99
N LYS A 71 -9.50 -5.25 10.37
CA LYS A 71 -9.29 -6.61 9.86
C LYS A 71 -9.51 -7.66 10.95
N LYS A 72 -8.93 -7.46 12.15
CA LYS A 72 -9.09 -8.38 13.29
C LYS A 72 -10.52 -8.48 13.80
N LYS A 73 -11.28 -7.38 13.78
CA LYS A 73 -12.61 -7.31 14.39
C LYS A 73 -13.75 -7.67 13.43
N MET A 74 -13.61 -7.33 12.15
CA MET A 74 -14.73 -7.27 11.21
C MET A 74 -14.52 -8.11 9.94
N VAL A 75 -13.29 -8.55 9.65
CA VAL A 75 -13.01 -9.36 8.46
C VAL A 75 -12.85 -10.82 8.87
N ASP A 76 -13.75 -11.66 8.39
CA ASP A 76 -13.70 -13.11 8.57
C ASP A 76 -12.94 -13.81 7.42
N HIS A 77 -13.05 -15.14 7.31
CA HIS A 77 -12.39 -15.92 6.26
C HIS A 77 -13.28 -16.26 5.06
N SER A 78 -14.55 -15.81 5.04
CA SER A 78 -15.45 -16.01 3.89
C SER A 78 -14.85 -15.47 2.58
N ARG A 79 -15.23 -16.10 1.46
CA ARG A 79 -14.93 -15.61 0.10
C ARG A 79 -16.15 -14.99 -0.57
N GLU A 80 -17.26 -14.87 0.15
CA GLU A 80 -18.45 -14.14 -0.30
C GLU A 80 -18.14 -12.64 -0.30
N ILE A 81 -17.74 -12.16 -1.47
CA ILE A 81 -17.34 -10.79 -1.72
C ILE A 81 -17.99 -10.37 -3.02
N GLU A 82 -18.72 -9.26 -2.97
CA GLU A 82 -19.26 -8.62 -4.18
C GLU A 82 -18.31 -7.48 -4.57
N VAL A 83 -17.89 -7.48 -5.82
CA VAL A 83 -17.01 -6.43 -6.36
C VAL A 83 -17.73 -5.76 -7.52
N GLU A 84 -17.81 -4.44 -7.46
CA GLU A 84 -18.37 -3.60 -8.52
C GLU A 84 -17.32 -2.57 -8.93
N THR A 85 -17.14 -2.40 -10.24
CA THR A 85 -16.26 -1.37 -10.80
C THR A 85 -17.10 -0.38 -11.58
N LYS A 86 -17.02 0.90 -11.22
CA LYS A 86 -17.72 1.99 -11.89
C LYS A 86 -16.75 3.13 -12.15
N ASP A 87 -16.57 3.46 -13.42
CA ASP A 87 -15.62 4.47 -13.88
C ASP A 87 -14.20 4.22 -13.31
N SER A 88 -13.74 5.09 -12.41
CA SER A 88 -12.45 5.04 -11.71
C SER A 88 -12.58 4.56 -10.26
N THR A 89 -13.67 3.88 -9.91
CA THR A 89 -13.97 3.43 -8.54
C THR A 89 -14.20 1.93 -8.48
N VAL A 90 -13.57 1.29 -7.51
CA VAL A 90 -13.79 -0.11 -7.12
C VAL A 90 -14.54 -0.13 -5.79
N LEU A 91 -15.69 -0.78 -5.77
CA LEU A 91 -16.49 -1.03 -4.58
C LEU A 91 -16.35 -2.51 -4.23
N VAL A 92 -15.95 -2.81 -3.00
CA VAL A 92 -15.86 -4.17 -2.48
C VAL A 92 -16.80 -4.29 -1.28
N LYS A 93 -17.88 -5.04 -1.44
CA LYS A 93 -18.85 -5.30 -0.36
C LYS A 93 -18.59 -6.68 0.22
N ARG A 94 -18.56 -6.75 1.55
CA ARG A 94 -18.37 -7.99 2.30
C ARG A 94 -19.16 -7.91 3.60
N ARG A 95 -20.24 -8.70 3.71
CA ARG A 95 -21.15 -8.67 4.88
C ARG A 95 -21.59 -7.22 5.18
N ASP A 96 -21.12 -6.70 6.31
CA ASP A 96 -21.45 -5.37 6.81
C ASP A 96 -20.36 -4.34 6.47
N LEU A 97 -19.35 -4.68 5.67
CA LEU A 97 -18.30 -3.78 5.23
C LEU A 97 -18.46 -3.38 3.76
N LEU A 98 -18.21 -2.11 3.48
CA LEU A 98 -18.00 -1.57 2.14
C LEU A 98 -16.61 -0.93 2.09
N VAL A 99 -15.78 -1.38 1.16
CA VAL A 99 -14.53 -0.69 0.79
C VAL A 99 -14.77 0.06 -0.51
N ILE A 100 -14.43 1.33 -0.51
CA ILE A 100 -14.45 2.20 -1.69
C ILE A 100 -13.01 2.55 -1.99
N ALA A 101 -12.52 2.20 -3.18
CA ALA A 101 -11.22 2.65 -3.69
C ALA A 101 -11.48 3.47 -4.95
N SER A 102 -11.32 4.78 -4.86
CA SER A 102 -11.62 5.74 -5.92
C SER A 102 -10.33 6.41 -6.41
N PHE A 103 -10.04 6.28 -7.70
CA PHE A 103 -8.82 6.79 -8.32
C PHE A 103 -8.97 8.24 -8.83
N THR A 104 -10.20 8.72 -8.96
CA THR A 104 -10.55 10.14 -9.19
C THR A 104 -11.76 10.50 -8.35
N ASP A 105 -12.08 11.79 -8.21
CA ASP A 105 -13.33 12.19 -7.58
C ASP A 105 -14.52 11.54 -8.31
N SER A 106 -15.40 10.89 -7.54
CA SER A 106 -16.44 10.01 -8.06
C SER A 106 -17.72 10.14 -7.24
N GLU A 107 -18.82 9.55 -7.71
CA GLU A 107 -20.09 9.49 -6.98
C GLU A 107 -20.43 8.04 -6.65
N VAL A 108 -20.76 7.80 -5.39
CA VAL A 108 -21.16 6.49 -4.86
C VAL A 108 -22.53 6.60 -4.25
N GLU A 109 -23.30 5.51 -4.31
CA GLU A 109 -24.65 5.45 -3.76
C GLU A 109 -24.74 4.41 -2.64
N GLY A 110 -25.39 4.77 -1.53
CA GLY A 110 -25.69 3.82 -0.46
C GLY A 110 -26.05 4.45 0.86
N THR A 111 -26.22 3.61 1.87
CA THR A 111 -26.42 4.01 3.27
C THR A 111 -25.37 3.33 4.13
N TRP A 112 -24.31 4.04 4.48
CA TRP A 112 -23.14 3.48 5.17
C TRP A 112 -22.49 4.51 6.10
N LYS A 113 -21.84 4.06 7.17
CA LYS A 113 -21.09 4.87 8.13
C LYS A 113 -19.59 4.65 8.02
N LEU A 114 -18.81 5.71 7.94
CA LEU A 114 -17.36 5.64 7.78
C LEU A 114 -16.68 5.04 9.02
N LEU A 115 -15.74 4.13 8.79
CA LEU A 115 -14.83 3.59 9.82
C LEU A 115 -13.45 4.23 9.74
N ILE A 116 -12.88 4.31 8.53
CA ILE A 116 -11.54 4.86 8.28
C ILE A 116 -11.42 5.28 6.81
N ALA A 117 -10.63 6.31 6.54
CA ALA A 117 -10.36 6.77 5.18
C ALA A 117 -8.93 7.29 5.02
N SER A 118 -8.40 7.20 3.80
CA SER A 118 -7.09 7.73 3.41
C SER A 118 -7.14 9.22 3.01
N SER A 119 -8.35 9.77 2.83
CA SER A 119 -8.60 11.17 2.49
C SER A 119 -9.93 11.64 3.07
N LYS A 120 -10.42 12.83 2.68
CA LYS A 120 -11.62 13.47 3.25
C LYS A 120 -12.94 12.85 2.77
N PHE A 121 -13.12 11.55 3.03
CA PHE A 121 -14.35 10.83 2.74
C PHE A 121 -15.49 11.29 3.66
N PRO A 122 -16.75 11.33 3.18
CA PRO A 122 -17.90 11.66 4.01
C PRO A 122 -18.09 10.67 5.17
N GLU A 123 -18.43 11.17 6.37
CA GLU A 123 -18.70 10.32 7.54
C GLU A 123 -19.89 9.37 7.36
N ARG A 124 -20.84 9.75 6.50
CA ARG A 124 -21.99 8.94 6.11
C ARG A 124 -22.23 9.05 4.61
N LEU A 125 -22.54 7.92 3.99
CA LEU A 125 -23.14 7.88 2.66
C LEU A 125 -24.65 7.78 2.86
N THR A 126 -25.41 8.68 2.24
CA THR A 126 -26.88 8.67 2.26
C THR A 126 -27.39 9.06 0.88
N GLY A 127 -27.85 8.08 0.12
CA GLY A 127 -28.17 8.26 -1.30
C GLY A 127 -26.89 8.45 -2.12
N LYS A 128 -26.94 9.31 -3.14
CA LYS A 128 -25.79 9.62 -4.00
C LYS A 128 -24.90 10.68 -3.37
N VAL A 129 -23.64 10.34 -3.13
CA VAL A 129 -22.67 11.20 -2.45
C VAL A 129 -21.35 11.21 -3.22
N LYS A 130 -20.75 12.40 -3.34
CA LYS A 130 -19.41 12.55 -3.91
C LYS A 130 -18.34 12.07 -2.93
N VAL A 131 -17.40 11.28 -3.44
CA VAL A 131 -16.21 10.83 -2.72
C VAL A 131 -14.96 11.34 -3.45
N PRO A 132 -13.93 11.79 -2.70
CA PRO A 132 -12.69 12.22 -3.32
C PRO A 132 -11.86 11.03 -3.78
N ARG A 133 -10.81 11.28 -4.56
CA ARG A 133 -9.72 10.30 -4.75
C ARG A 133 -9.19 9.81 -3.40
N GLY A 134 -9.07 8.49 -3.27
CA GLY A 134 -8.58 7.81 -2.06
C GLY A 134 -9.35 6.52 -1.79
N ALA A 135 -9.21 6.02 -0.57
CA ALA A 135 -9.94 4.84 -0.11
C ALA A 135 -10.69 5.12 1.20
N GLY A 136 -11.90 4.57 1.32
CA GLY A 136 -12.71 4.61 2.52
C GLY A 136 -13.28 3.24 2.86
N ILE A 137 -13.27 2.87 4.13
CA ILE A 137 -13.95 1.67 4.63
C ILE A 137 -15.14 2.12 5.46
N TYR A 138 -16.29 1.57 5.14
CA TYR A 138 -17.56 1.85 5.79
C TYR A 138 -18.16 0.58 6.39
N THR A 139 -19.04 0.77 7.36
CA THR A 139 -19.93 -0.26 7.92
C THR A 139 -21.39 0.08 7.64
N ARG A 140 -22.27 -0.93 7.59
CA ARG A 140 -23.73 -0.70 7.67
C ARG A 140 -24.09 0.07 8.94
#